data_AF-A0A661LR37-F1
#
_entry.id   AF-A0A661LR37-F1
#
_cell.length_a   1.000
_cell.length_b   1.000
_cell.length_c   1.000
_cell.angle_alpha   90.00
_cell.angle_beta   90.00
_cell.angle_gamma   90.00
#
_symmetry.space_group_name_H-M   'P 1'
#
loop_
_entity.id
_entity.type
_entity.pdbx_description
1 polymer ?
#
loop_
_entity_poly.entity_id
_entity_poly.type
_entity_poly.pdbx_seq_one_letter_code
_entity_poly.pdbx_strand_id
1 'polypeptide(L)' 'RHVVYVASSPPASLCRSFASRMGKKIIYLPIGMFSPITLKKIRQFHVLDGHPVRQYAGRYI' A
#
# COMPACT_ATOMS: atom_id res chain seq x y z
N ARG A 1 -8.33 10.33 -2.17
CA ARG A 1 -6.95 9.79 -2.00
C ARG A 1 -7.06 8.30 -1.66
N HIS A 2 -6.30 7.44 -2.33
CA HIS A 2 -6.36 5.98 -2.14
C HIS A 2 -5.29 5.50 -1.15
N VAL A 3 -5.61 4.46 -0.39
CA VAL A 3 -4.69 3.75 0.50
C VAL A 3 -4.68 2.29 0.07
N VAL A 4 -3.52 1.74 -0.25
CA VAL A 4 -3.39 0.33 -0.60
C VAL A 4 -3.08 -0.45 0.69
N TYR A 5 -3.91 -1.45 0.98
CA TYR A 5 -3.73 -2.35 2.11
C TYR A 5 -3.22 -3.69 1.57
N VAL A 6 -1.94 -3.97 1.82
CA VAL A 6 -1.28 -5.22 1.39
C VAL A 6 -1.13 -6.14 2.58
N ALA A 7 -1.87 -7.25 2.60
CA ALA A 7 -1.85 -8.22 3.69
C ALA A 7 -2.32 -9.60 3.23
N SER A 8 -2.11 -10.63 4.06
CA SER A 8 -2.62 -11.99 3.80
C SER A 8 -4.14 -12.10 3.91
N SER A 9 -4.76 -11.25 4.74
CA SER A 9 -6.21 -11.24 4.99
C SER A 9 -6.83 -9.89 4.61
N PRO A 10 -8.14 -9.83 4.31
CA PRO A 10 -8.81 -8.59 3.98
C PRO A 10 -8.86 -7.62 5.18
N PRO A 11 -8.93 -6.30 4.93
CA PRO A 11 -8.98 -5.31 6.00
C PRO A 11 -10.28 -5.44 6.80
N ALA A 12 -10.14 -5.40 8.13
CA ALA A 12 -11.25 -5.42 9.07
C ALA A 12 -12.25 -4.29 8.80
N SER A 13 -13.52 -4.51 9.19
CA SER A 13 -14.60 -3.54 9.05
C SER A 13 -14.27 -2.20 9.70
N LEU A 14 -13.65 -2.22 10.89
CA LEU A 14 -13.20 -1.02 11.60
C LEU A 14 -12.23 -0.17 10.77
N CYS A 15 -11.27 -0.80 10.08
CA CYS A 15 -10.32 -0.10 9.21
C CYS A 15 -11.03 0.59 8.04
N ARG A 16 -12.04 -0.08 7.45
CA ARG A 16 -12.84 0.51 6.36
C ARG A 16 -13.64 1.72 6.85
N SER A 17 -14.26 1.62 8.03
CA SER A 17 -15.01 2.71 8.64
C SER A 17 -14.11 3.91 8.97
N PHE A 18 -12.91 3.66 9.50
CA PHE A 18 -11.93 4.69 9.81
C PHE A 18 -11.44 5.42 8.53
N ALA A 19 -11.08 4.66 7.50
CA ALA A 19 -10.67 5.23 6.22
C ALA A 19 -11.79 6.06 5.55
N SER A 20 -13.04 5.58 5.62
CA SER A 20 -14.21 6.32 5.13
C SER A 20 -14.37 7.67 5.85
N ARG A 21 -14.27 7.70 7.19
CA ARG A 21 -14.28 8.94 7.98
C ARG A 21 -13.18 9.92 7.59
N MET A 22 -12.03 9.44 7.12
CA MET A 22 -10.91 10.25 6.65
C MET A 22 -10.99 10.64 5.16
N GLY A 23 -12.07 10.29 4.45
CA GLY A 23 -12.20 10.50 3.01
C GLY A 23 -11.17 9.70 2.20
N LYS A 24 -10.74 8.54 2.70
CA LYS A 24 -9.80 7.64 2.04
C LYS A 24 -10.51 6.37 1.58
N LYS A 25 -10.13 5.89 0.40
CA LYS A 25 -10.59 4.61 -0.14
C LYS A 25 -9.50 3.55 0.04
N ILE A 26 -9.81 2.46 0.75
CA ILE A 26 -8.90 1.32 0.90
C ILE A 26 -9.03 0.41 -0.33
N ILE A 27 -7.90 0.08 -0.94
CA ILE A 27 -7.77 -0.94 -1.99
C ILE A 27 -7.05 -2.13 -1.34
N TYR A 28 -7.72 -3.27 -1.25
CA TYR A 28 -7.11 -4.49 -0.71
C TYR A 28 -6.34 -5.24 -1.80
N LEU A 29 -5.11 -5.63 -1.49
CA LEU A 29 -4.28 -6.46 -2.37
C LEU A 29 -3.65 -7.61 -1.56
N PRO A 30 -3.97 -8.87 -1.86
CA PRO A 30 -3.39 -10.03 -1.19
C PRO A 30 -1.86 -10.09 -1.35
N ILE A 31 -1.13 -10.22 -0.23
CA ILE A 31 0.34 -10.27 -0.25
C ILE A 31 0.90 -11.45 -1.04
N GLY A 32 0.15 -12.56 -1.13
CA GLY A 32 0.54 -13.76 -1.85
C GLY A 32 0.55 -13.61 -3.38
N MET A 33 0.01 -12.51 -3.92
CA MET A 33 0.08 -12.22 -5.36
C MET A 33 1.46 -11.72 -5.81
N PHE A 34 2.35 -11.38 -4.86
CA PHE A 34 3.67 -10.85 -5.16
C PHE A 34 4.74 -11.93 -5.13
N SER A 35 5.70 -11.84 -6.05
CA SER A 35 6.88 -12.70 -6.00
C SER A 35 7.71 -12.43 -4.74
N PRO A 36 8.47 -13.41 -4.21
CA PRO A 36 9.38 -13.21 -3.09
C PRO A 36 10.38 -12.05 -3.30
N ILE A 37 10.80 -11.85 -4.56
CA ILE A 37 11.70 -10.77 -4.97
C ILE A 37 11.02 -9.41 -4.80
N THR A 38 9.76 -9.30 -5.26
CA THR A 38 8.95 -8.08 -5.11
C THR A 38 8.65 -7.79 -3.63
N LEU A 39 8.34 -8.82 -2.84
CA LEU A 39 8.15 -8.66 -1.39
C LEU A 39 9.42 -8.21 -0.68
N LYS A 40 10.60 -8.63 -1.14
CA LYS A 40 11.88 -8.17 -0.59
C LYS A 40 12.11 -6.69 -0.87
N LYS A 41 11.74 -6.20 -2.05
CA LYS A 41 11.80 -4.78 -2.41
C LYS A 41 10.80 -3.93 -1.62
N ILE A 42 9.54 -4.37 -1.52
CA ILE A 42 8.48 -3.64 -0.77
C ILE A 42 8.77 -3.56 0.74
N ARG A 43 9.47 -4.57 1.31
CA ARG A 43 9.86 -4.58 2.74
C ARG A 43 10.90 -3.53 3.09
N GLN A 44 11.65 -2.99 2.12
CA GLN A 44 12.46 -1.81 2.38
C GLN A 44 11.53 -0.61 2.55
N PHE A 45 11.65 0.05 3.69
CA PHE A 45 10.81 1.20 4.03
C PHE A 45 11.19 2.39 3.14
N HIS A 46 10.52 2.52 1.99
CA HIS A 46 10.68 3.68 1.13
C HIS A 46 9.72 4.78 1.61
N VAL A 47 10.23 5.74 2.39
CA VAL A 47 9.51 6.99 2.67
C VAL A 47 9.51 7.81 1.40
N LEU A 48 8.50 7.58 0.58
CA LEU A 48 8.28 8.33 -0.65
C LEU A 48 7.26 9.44 -0.36
N ASP A 49 7.73 10.52 0.25
CA ASP A 49 6.85 11.66 0.57
C ASP A 49 6.82 12.68 -0.58
N GLY A 50 5.62 12.93 -1.10
CA GLY A 50 5.37 13.99 -2.08
C GLY A 50 5.09 13.54 -3.53
N HIS A 51 4.48 14.45 -4.29
CA HIS A 51 4.24 14.30 -5.72
C HIS A 51 5.50 14.07 -6.58
N PRO A 52 6.63 14.77 -6.38
CA PRO A 52 7.83 14.58 -7.20
C PRO A 52 8.43 13.18 -7.05
N VAL A 53 8.25 12.58 -5.87
CA VAL A 53 8.82 11.27 -5.56
C VAL A 53 8.20 10.15 -6.39
N ARG A 54 6.96 10.32 -6.86
CA ARG A 54 6.29 9.35 -7.75
C ARG A 54 7.00 9.15 -9.09
N GLN A 55 7.71 10.18 -9.59
CA GLN A 55 8.39 10.11 -10.88
C GLN A 55 9.55 9.12 -10.87
N TYR A 56 10.20 8.92 -9.72
CA TYR A 56 11.33 8.03 -9.58
C TYR A 56 11.07 6.85 -8.63
N ALA A 57 9.92 6.82 -7.96
CA ALA A 57 9.48 5.75 -7.07
C ALA A 57 9.66 4.36 -7.71
N GLY A 58 9.30 4.20 -8.99
CA GLY A 58 9.42 2.93 -9.71
C GLY A 58 10.84 2.39 -9.85
N ARG A 59 11.88 3.19 -9.58
CA ARG A 59 13.28 2.73 -9.58
C ARG A 59 13.67 2.02 -8.28
N TYR A 60 12.89 2.21 -7.23
CA TYR A 60 13.18 1.70 -5.88
C TYR A 60 12.26 0.56 -5.44
N ILE A 61 11.20 0.24 -6.22
CA ILE A 61 10.19 -0.78 -5.91
C ILE A 61 10.33 -1.99 -6.85
#